data_AF-A0A522K6C5-F1
#
_entry.id   AF-A0A522K6C5-F1
#
_cell.length_a   1.000
_cell.length_b   1.000
_cell.length_c   1.000
_cell.angle_alpha   90.00
_cell.angle_beta   90.00
_cell.angle_gamma   90.00
#
_symmetry.space_group_name_H-M   'P 1'
#
loop_
_entity.id
_entity.type
_entity.pdbx_description
1 polymer ?
#
loop_
_entity_poly.entity_id
_entity_poly.type
_entity_poly.pdbx_seq_one_letter_code
_entity_poly.pdbx_strand_id
1 'polypeptide(L)'
;MPMERDDMTRESVSSSAGSWRQTTAERAALPPPPALHWGWVFLFSVLTFGLFTLIWPFVQANWVRKIDPQSSAKSLLWVALACSILGYVLTGTETSHEIGAPMSTQMRLGMLLQLVHVVLYLIAYFAMAASIRREMAAYRVPVRIGAITLFFLNLLYLQGQLRWLAHWQQTGRTQPQPPKAVLWVCFVIPAVVIMAALALPAYQIYVVRAQVAGALAQAEPLKQQVIDAIGLHRAWPQSNTQAGLKEAEAYAGNNLSGFVVYAVDDGTALVTRFDEHALVPLRGKQLAWVAGAQGGAIVWHCESPDIEAIYLPESCH
;
A
#
# COMPACT_ATOMS: atom_id res chain seq x y z
N MET A 1 64.95 -38.52 -19.77
CA MET A 1 64.57 -37.70 -18.60
C MET A 1 63.04 -37.70 -18.39
N PRO A 2 62.42 -38.77 -17.86
CA PRO A 2 60.98 -38.79 -17.58
C PRO A 2 60.63 -38.66 -16.08
N MET A 3 61.58 -38.76 -15.14
CA MET A 3 61.29 -38.82 -13.70
C MET A 3 60.90 -37.48 -13.07
N GLU A 4 61.30 -36.34 -13.63
CA GLU A 4 61.02 -35.01 -13.02
C GLU A 4 59.53 -34.60 -13.09
N ARG A 5 58.76 -35.18 -14.03
CA ARG A 5 57.37 -34.75 -14.29
C ARG A 5 56.36 -35.40 -13.33
N ASP A 6 56.62 -36.64 -12.91
CA ASP A 6 55.73 -37.35 -11.98
C ASP A 6 55.80 -36.78 -10.55
N ASP A 7 56.97 -36.29 -10.13
CA ASP A 7 57.15 -35.74 -8.79
C ASP A 7 56.40 -34.42 -8.60
N MET A 8 56.47 -33.52 -9.59
CA MET A 8 55.70 -32.26 -9.58
C MET A 8 54.17 -32.49 -9.54
N THR A 9 53.68 -33.54 -10.20
CA THR A 9 52.24 -33.85 -10.13
C THR A 9 51.83 -34.39 -8.76
N ARG A 10 52.65 -35.23 -8.12
CA ARG A 10 52.41 -35.73 -6.76
C ARG A 10 52.44 -34.63 -5.71
N GLU A 11 53.35 -33.67 -5.81
CA GLU A 11 53.42 -32.52 -4.90
C GLU A 11 52.21 -31.58 -5.07
N SER A 12 51.78 -31.32 -6.32
CA SER A 12 50.58 -30.49 -6.59
C SER A 12 49.28 -31.13 -6.08
N VAL A 13 49.16 -32.45 -6.18
CA VAL A 13 47.99 -33.21 -5.69
C VAL A 13 47.98 -33.30 -4.16
N SER A 14 49.14 -33.44 -3.51
CA SER A 14 49.22 -33.44 -2.04
C SER A 14 48.93 -32.05 -1.45
N SER A 15 49.45 -30.99 -2.09
CA SER A 15 49.21 -29.59 -1.72
C SER A 15 47.73 -29.20 -1.84
N SER A 16 47.09 -29.55 -2.97
CA SER A 16 45.67 -29.28 -3.18
C SER A 16 44.77 -30.11 -2.25
N ALA A 17 45.07 -31.40 -2.04
CA ALA A 17 44.32 -32.22 -1.08
C ALA A 17 44.43 -31.68 0.37
N GLY A 18 45.59 -31.13 0.74
CA GLY A 18 45.79 -30.42 2.00
C GLY A 18 44.94 -29.15 2.11
N SER A 19 44.92 -28.32 1.06
CA SER A 19 44.15 -27.06 1.06
C SER A 19 42.63 -27.29 1.10
N TRP A 20 42.10 -28.32 0.41
CA TRP A 20 40.66 -28.64 0.45
C TRP A 20 40.22 -29.19 1.81
N ARG A 21 41.09 -29.97 2.49
CA ARG A 21 40.80 -30.47 3.84
C ARG A 21 40.85 -29.35 4.88
N GLN A 22 41.82 -28.44 4.79
CA GLN A 22 41.91 -27.27 5.66
C GLN A 22 40.68 -26.35 5.48
N THR A 23 40.30 -26.02 4.24
CA THR A 23 39.11 -25.18 3.99
C THR A 23 37.79 -25.85 4.43
N THR A 24 37.71 -27.19 4.41
CA THR A 24 36.52 -27.91 4.89
C THR A 24 36.46 -27.94 6.42
N ALA A 25 37.60 -28.14 7.08
CA ALA A 25 37.71 -28.08 8.54
C ALA A 25 37.42 -26.66 9.08
N GLU A 26 37.94 -25.62 8.41
CA GLU A 26 37.66 -24.21 8.74
C GLU A 26 36.17 -23.87 8.61
N ARG A 27 35.51 -24.35 7.54
CA ARG A 27 34.05 -24.20 7.37
C ARG A 27 33.25 -24.97 8.41
N ALA A 28 33.70 -26.17 8.79
CA ALA A 28 33.04 -26.99 9.81
C ALA A 28 33.19 -26.43 11.23
N ALA A 29 34.21 -25.60 11.48
CA ALA A 29 34.41 -24.93 12.76
C ALA A 29 33.36 -23.83 13.03
N LEU A 30 32.72 -23.29 11.99
CA LEU A 30 31.65 -22.29 12.15
C LEU A 30 30.36 -22.92 12.70
N PRO A 31 29.67 -22.26 13.65
CA PRO A 31 28.36 -22.74 14.11
C PRO A 31 27.36 -22.73 12.96
N PRO A 32 26.52 -23.78 12.80
CA PRO A 32 25.60 -23.86 11.68
C PRO A 32 24.53 -22.77 11.74
N PRO A 33 24.33 -21.97 10.67
CA PRO A 33 23.27 -20.96 10.62
C PRO A 33 21.88 -21.60 10.55
N PRO A 34 20.84 -20.86 10.98
CA PRO A 34 19.46 -21.33 10.87
C PRO A 34 19.06 -21.47 9.40
N ALA A 35 18.97 -22.70 8.92
CA ALA A 35 18.83 -23.02 7.49
C ALA A 35 17.36 -23.15 7.00
N LEU A 36 16.38 -22.68 7.77
CA LEU A 36 14.96 -22.74 7.39
C LEU A 36 14.71 -22.00 6.06
N HIS A 37 13.90 -22.58 5.18
CA HIS A 37 13.52 -21.92 3.92
C HIS A 37 12.80 -20.59 4.21
N TRP A 38 13.15 -19.51 3.51
CA TRP A 38 12.51 -18.21 3.68
C TRP A 38 10.98 -18.29 3.48
N GLY A 39 10.53 -19.13 2.54
CA GLY A 39 9.11 -19.40 2.29
C GLY A 39 8.38 -20.05 3.46
N TRP A 40 9.04 -20.93 4.23
CA TRP A 40 8.45 -21.47 5.47
C TRP A 40 8.38 -20.42 6.57
N VAL A 41 9.41 -19.58 6.70
CA VAL A 41 9.36 -18.42 7.60
C VAL A 41 8.17 -17.53 7.25
N PHE A 42 8.00 -17.17 5.97
CA PHE A 42 6.86 -16.39 5.51
C PHE A 42 5.52 -17.07 5.80
N LEU A 43 5.39 -18.37 5.48
CA LEU A 43 4.16 -19.11 5.74
C LEU A 43 3.82 -19.12 7.23
N PHE A 44 4.78 -19.41 8.11
CA PHE A 44 4.54 -19.37 9.55
C PHE A 44 4.24 -17.96 10.05
N SER A 45 4.87 -16.93 9.48
CA SER A 45 4.52 -15.54 9.78
C SER A 45 3.06 -15.23 9.44
N VAL A 46 2.56 -15.70 8.29
CA VAL A 46 1.15 -15.50 7.90
C VAL A 46 0.21 -16.32 8.78
N LEU A 47 0.49 -17.62 8.95
CA LEU A 47 -0.37 -18.54 9.71
C LEU A 47 -0.48 -18.17 11.20
N THR A 48 0.55 -17.52 11.76
CA THR A 48 0.58 -17.07 13.15
C THR A 48 0.19 -15.60 13.31
N PHE A 49 -0.37 -14.97 12.27
CA PHE A 49 -0.73 -13.54 12.27
C PHE A 49 0.40 -12.62 12.74
N GLY A 50 1.64 -12.94 12.35
CA GLY A 50 2.83 -12.16 12.68
C GLY A 50 3.53 -12.56 13.97
N LEU A 51 2.98 -13.41 14.84
CA LEU A 51 3.64 -13.81 16.09
C LEU A 51 5.02 -14.45 15.83
N PHE A 52 5.14 -15.26 14.78
CA PHE A 52 6.42 -15.84 14.38
C PHE A 52 7.47 -14.79 14.02
N THR A 53 7.06 -13.62 13.51
CA THR A 53 7.99 -12.52 13.18
C THR A 53 8.55 -11.84 14.42
N LEU A 54 7.91 -11.98 15.58
CA LEU A 54 8.43 -11.46 16.85
C LEU A 54 9.51 -12.37 17.43
N ILE A 55 9.34 -13.70 17.29
CA ILE A 55 10.19 -14.69 17.95
C ILE A 55 11.39 -15.08 17.07
N TRP A 56 11.19 -15.30 15.77
CA TRP A 56 12.25 -15.77 14.87
C TRP A 56 13.51 -14.89 14.81
N PRO A 57 13.44 -13.54 14.85
CA PRO A 57 14.63 -12.69 14.88
C PRO A 57 15.59 -13.03 16.02
N PHE A 58 15.09 -13.51 17.17
CA PHE A 58 15.93 -13.94 18.29
C PHE A 58 16.75 -15.17 17.96
N VAL A 59 16.22 -16.11 17.17
CA VAL A 59 16.96 -17.29 16.70
C VAL A 59 18.11 -16.85 15.79
N GLN A 60 17.84 -15.93 14.87
CA GLN A 60 18.85 -15.36 13.97
C GLN A 60 19.94 -14.61 14.78
N ALA A 61 19.53 -13.73 15.69
CA ALA A 61 20.45 -12.94 16.52
C ALA A 61 21.28 -13.79 17.49
N ASN A 62 20.71 -14.89 18.02
CA ASN A 62 21.45 -15.80 18.87
C ASN A 62 22.55 -16.53 18.10
N TRP A 63 22.29 -16.91 16.84
CA TRP A 63 23.36 -17.43 15.98
C TRP A 63 24.40 -16.37 15.65
N VAL A 64 24.00 -15.14 15.31
CA VAL A 64 24.95 -14.04 15.05
C VAL A 64 25.85 -13.79 16.25
N ARG A 65 25.32 -13.87 17.47
CA ARG A 65 26.15 -13.70 18.69
C ARG A 65 27.17 -14.83 18.89
N LYS A 66 26.97 -16.01 18.30
CA LYS A 66 27.96 -17.10 18.33
C LYS A 66 29.14 -16.84 17.40
N ILE A 67 28.94 -16.13 16.29
CA ILE A 67 30.02 -15.74 15.38
C ILE A 67 30.68 -14.42 15.79
N ASP A 68 29.90 -13.49 16.35
CA ASP A 68 30.35 -12.17 16.79
C ASP A 68 29.82 -11.88 18.21
N PRO A 69 30.62 -12.17 19.26
CA PRO A 69 30.25 -11.90 20.64
C PRO A 69 30.01 -10.41 20.95
N GLN A 70 30.56 -9.49 20.15
CA GLN A 70 30.39 -8.05 20.32
C GLN A 70 29.06 -7.54 19.74
N SER A 71 28.33 -8.37 18.99
CA SER A 71 27.06 -7.95 18.37
C SER A 71 25.99 -7.60 19.42
N SER A 72 25.50 -6.36 19.36
CA SER A 72 24.40 -5.83 20.19
C SER A 72 23.00 -6.15 19.62
N ALA A 73 22.91 -6.90 18.52
CA ALA A 73 21.63 -7.16 17.85
C ALA A 73 20.59 -7.81 18.76
N LYS A 74 20.98 -8.80 19.59
CA LYS A 74 20.05 -9.49 20.48
C LYS A 74 19.49 -8.58 21.57
N SER A 75 20.30 -7.69 22.14
CA SER A 75 19.83 -6.74 23.16
C SER A 75 18.90 -5.70 22.55
N LEU A 76 19.19 -5.21 21.34
CA LEU A 76 18.31 -4.30 20.63
C LEU A 76 16.94 -4.92 20.34
N LEU A 77 16.88 -6.21 19.96
CA LEU A 77 15.62 -6.91 19.74
C LEU A 77 14.77 -7.04 21.02
N TRP A 78 15.39 -7.25 22.18
CA TRP A 78 14.66 -7.28 23.46
C TRP A 78 14.04 -5.92 23.80
N VAL A 79 14.82 -4.84 23.66
CA VAL A 79 14.31 -3.48 23.88
C VAL A 79 13.20 -3.15 22.89
N ALA A 80 13.38 -3.50 21.61
CA ALA A 80 12.35 -3.31 20.59
C ALA A 80 11.06 -4.07 20.94
N LEU A 81 11.15 -5.33 21.38
CA LEU A 81 9.98 -6.12 21.78
C LEU A 81 9.24 -5.49 22.97
N ALA A 82 9.97 -5.00 23.98
CA ALA A 82 9.37 -4.30 25.12
C ALA A 82 8.64 -3.01 24.69
N CYS A 83 9.25 -2.21 23.81
CA CYS A 83 8.60 -1.02 23.23
C CYS A 83 7.33 -1.37 22.44
N SER A 84 7.34 -2.47 21.67
CA SER A 84 6.17 -2.91 20.92
C SER A 84 5.01 -3.32 21.82
N ILE A 85 5.28 -4.16 22.83
CA ILE A 85 4.26 -4.61 23.78
C ILE A 85 3.67 -3.43 24.53
N LEU A 86 4.53 -2.56 25.08
CA LEU A 86 4.08 -1.36 25.79
C LEU A 86 3.28 -0.42 24.88
N GLY A 87 3.74 -0.22 23.65
CA GLY A 87 3.05 0.58 22.65
C GLY A 87 1.64 0.05 22.36
N TYR A 88 1.49 -1.26 22.13
CA TYR A 88 0.19 -1.88 21.86
C TYR A 88 -0.76 -1.79 23.05
N VAL A 89 -0.25 -2.00 24.28
CA VAL A 89 -1.06 -1.86 25.49
C VAL A 89 -1.58 -0.43 25.62
N LEU A 90 -0.72 0.57 25.41
CA LEU A 90 -1.12 1.97 25.51
C LEU A 90 -2.14 2.38 24.44
N THR A 91 -2.04 1.86 23.22
CA THR A 91 -3.01 2.15 22.15
C THR A 91 -4.30 1.34 22.26
N GLY A 92 -4.25 0.13 22.81
CA GLY A 92 -5.35 -0.85 22.76
C GLY A 92 -6.36 -0.77 23.91
N THR A 93 -6.06 -0.03 24.98
CA THR A 93 -6.98 0.11 26.13
C THR A 93 -8.07 1.16 25.92
N GLU A 94 -8.01 1.95 24.83
CA GLU A 94 -9.04 2.94 24.52
C GLU A 94 -10.17 2.28 23.71
N THR A 95 -11.31 2.04 24.37
CA THR A 95 -12.42 1.24 23.82
C THR A 95 -13.32 2.00 22.84
N SER A 96 -13.14 3.31 22.67
CA SER A 96 -13.88 4.11 21.70
C SER A 96 -13.12 5.39 21.35
N HIS A 97 -12.62 5.47 20.13
CA HIS A 97 -12.13 6.72 19.54
C HIS A 97 -13.14 7.17 18.50
N GLU A 98 -13.81 8.30 18.73
CA GLU A 98 -14.70 8.90 17.73
C GLU A 98 -13.86 9.40 16.55
N ILE A 99 -14.28 9.08 15.32
CA ILE A 99 -13.58 9.49 14.11
C ILE A 99 -13.57 11.03 14.06
N GLY A 100 -12.38 11.64 14.14
CA GLY A 100 -12.19 13.09 14.13
C GLY A 100 -11.92 13.74 15.49
N ALA A 101 -12.00 12.98 16.59
CA ALA A 101 -11.61 13.48 17.91
C ALA A 101 -10.09 13.66 18.03
N PRO A 102 -9.60 14.62 18.83
CA PRO A 102 -8.16 14.78 19.06
C PRO A 102 -7.58 13.52 19.73
N MET A 103 -6.47 13.05 19.20
CA MET A 103 -5.79 11.85 19.71
C MET A 103 -5.32 12.05 21.16
N SER A 104 -5.64 11.10 22.04
CA SER A 104 -5.28 11.18 23.46
C SER A 104 -3.75 11.19 23.67
N THR A 105 -3.30 11.69 24.81
CA THR A 105 -1.86 11.64 25.16
C THR A 105 -1.35 10.21 25.24
N GLN A 106 -2.18 9.27 25.70
CA GLN A 106 -1.81 7.86 25.81
C GLN A 106 -1.62 7.21 24.44
N MET A 107 -2.56 7.44 23.52
CA MET A 107 -2.47 6.95 22.14
C MET A 107 -1.25 7.55 21.42
N ARG A 108 -0.95 8.84 21.63
CA ARG A 108 0.27 9.49 21.10
C ARG A 108 1.54 8.81 21.59
N LEU A 109 1.64 8.57 22.90
CA LEU A 109 2.78 7.89 23.49
C LEU A 109 2.91 6.44 22.97
N GLY A 110 1.80 5.73 22.84
CA GLY A 110 1.75 4.39 22.27
C GLY A 110 2.28 4.35 20.84
N MET A 111 1.84 5.28 19.97
CA MET A 111 2.36 5.40 18.60
C MET A 111 3.85 5.74 18.55
N LEU A 112 4.32 6.63 19.42
CA LEU A 112 5.76 6.94 19.51
C LEU A 112 6.59 5.71 19.89
N LEU A 113 6.12 4.90 20.83
CA LEU A 113 6.79 3.65 21.21
C LEU A 113 6.81 2.63 20.06
N GLN A 114 5.76 2.57 19.24
CA GLN A 114 5.76 1.74 18.04
C GLN A 114 6.77 2.22 16.99
N LEU A 115 6.93 3.54 16.82
CA LEU A 115 7.99 4.09 15.96
C LEU A 115 9.38 3.72 16.49
N VAL A 116 9.61 3.85 17.79
CA VAL A 116 10.87 3.43 18.44
C VAL A 116 11.13 1.94 18.22
N HIS A 117 10.10 1.09 18.37
CA HIS A 117 10.19 -0.33 18.06
C HIS A 117 10.68 -0.57 16.63
N VAL A 118 10.05 0.05 15.61
CA VAL A 118 10.41 -0.12 14.19
C VAL A 118 11.87 0.29 13.95
N VAL A 119 12.30 1.42 14.51
CA VAL A 119 13.68 1.92 14.37
C VAL A 119 14.68 0.96 15.00
N LEU A 120 14.46 0.54 16.25
CA LEU A 120 15.35 -0.40 16.94
C LEU A 120 15.41 -1.76 16.24
N TYR A 121 14.27 -2.23 15.74
CA TYR A 121 14.16 -3.47 14.98
C TYR A 121 15.00 -3.39 13.70
N LEU A 122 14.90 -2.29 12.94
CA LEU A 122 15.74 -2.06 11.76
C LEU A 122 17.24 -2.04 12.12
N ILE A 123 17.63 -1.29 13.16
CA ILE A 123 19.02 -1.22 13.60
C ILE A 123 19.55 -2.62 13.96
N ALA A 124 18.75 -3.45 14.64
CA ALA A 124 19.14 -4.82 14.96
C ALA A 124 19.43 -5.66 13.71
N TYR A 125 18.62 -5.54 12.66
CA TYR A 125 18.86 -6.24 11.39
C TYR A 125 20.11 -5.75 10.66
N PHE A 126 20.34 -4.44 10.64
CA PHE A 126 21.56 -3.87 10.07
C PHE A 126 22.80 -4.27 10.88
N ALA A 127 22.71 -4.35 12.20
CA ALA A 127 23.77 -4.84 13.07
C ALA A 127 24.09 -6.32 12.78
N MET A 128 23.07 -7.18 12.65
CA MET A 128 23.27 -8.58 12.25
C MET A 128 23.95 -8.70 10.89
N ALA A 129 23.49 -7.96 9.90
CA ALA A 129 24.09 -7.94 8.57
C ALA A 129 25.53 -7.41 8.57
N ALA A 130 25.84 -6.42 9.41
CA ALA A 130 27.20 -5.90 9.57
C ALA A 130 28.14 -6.94 10.21
N SER A 131 27.71 -7.59 11.30
CA SER A 131 28.46 -8.69 11.93
C SER A 131 28.74 -9.81 10.94
N ILE A 132 27.73 -10.28 10.20
CA ILE A 132 27.91 -11.35 9.20
C ILE A 132 28.90 -10.93 8.11
N ARG A 133 28.79 -9.70 7.57
CA ARG A 133 29.72 -9.23 6.52
C ARG A 133 31.17 -9.19 7.02
N ARG A 134 31.38 -8.74 8.26
CA ARG A 134 32.72 -8.63 8.84
C ARG A 134 33.32 -10.02 9.09
N GLU A 135 32.60 -10.90 9.76
CA GLU A 135 33.12 -12.23 10.09
C GLU A 135 33.30 -13.10 8.84
N MET A 136 32.40 -13.02 7.87
CA MET A 136 32.50 -13.82 6.64
C MET A 136 33.58 -13.31 5.68
N ALA A 137 34.04 -12.05 5.84
CA ALA A 137 35.18 -11.54 5.09
C ALA A 137 36.47 -12.31 5.43
N ALA A 138 36.63 -12.78 6.67
CA ALA A 138 37.78 -13.60 7.09
C ALA A 138 37.84 -14.93 6.32
N TYR A 139 36.69 -15.48 5.93
CA TYR A 139 36.57 -16.73 5.17
C TYR A 139 36.57 -16.53 3.65
N ARG A 140 36.92 -15.33 3.16
CA ARG A 140 36.93 -14.95 1.72
C ARG A 140 35.59 -15.19 1.02
N VAL A 141 34.48 -15.13 1.77
CA VAL A 141 33.12 -15.27 1.21
C VAL A 141 32.57 -13.89 0.86
N PRO A 142 32.22 -13.61 -0.41
CA PRO A 142 31.69 -12.30 -0.80
C PRO A 142 30.21 -12.15 -0.39
N VAL A 143 29.96 -11.90 0.90
CA VAL A 143 28.61 -11.72 1.44
C VAL A 143 28.07 -10.32 1.08
N ARG A 144 27.35 -10.21 -0.03
CA ARG A 144 26.78 -8.95 -0.54
C ARG A 144 25.34 -8.73 -0.08
N ILE A 145 25.16 -8.28 1.16
CA ILE A 145 23.85 -7.92 1.72
C ILE A 145 23.48 -6.50 1.25
N GLY A 146 22.45 -6.37 0.40
CA GLY A 146 21.94 -5.07 -0.05
C GLY A 146 21.13 -4.39 1.05
N ALA A 147 21.46 -3.12 1.34
CA ALA A 147 20.80 -2.33 2.39
C ALA A 147 19.31 -2.09 2.11
N ILE A 148 18.97 -1.76 0.85
CA ILE A 148 17.58 -1.47 0.44
C ILE A 148 16.69 -2.70 0.65
N THR A 149 17.13 -3.88 0.19
CA THR A 149 16.36 -5.12 0.37
C THR A 149 16.27 -5.52 1.84
N LEU A 150 17.32 -5.25 2.64
CA LEU A 150 17.30 -5.49 4.07
C LEU A 150 16.40 -4.52 4.84
N PHE A 151 16.13 -3.32 4.31
CA PHE A 151 15.25 -2.32 4.92
C PHE A 151 13.77 -2.64 4.70
N PHE A 152 13.41 -3.17 3.53
CA PHE A 152 12.02 -3.52 3.21
C PHE A 152 11.67 -4.97 3.57
N LEU A 153 12.63 -5.89 3.44
CA LEU A 153 12.40 -7.34 3.57
C LEU A 153 13.28 -7.95 4.66
N ASN A 154 13.44 -7.26 5.80
CA ASN A 154 14.44 -7.53 6.85
C ASN A 154 14.55 -9.03 7.20
N LEU A 155 13.46 -9.59 7.72
CA LEU A 155 13.37 -10.95 8.25
C LEU A 155 13.60 -12.00 7.17
N LEU A 156 12.89 -11.89 6.04
CA LEU A 156 12.89 -12.88 4.97
C LEU A 156 14.18 -12.84 4.16
N TYR A 157 14.70 -11.63 3.90
CA TYR A 157 15.94 -11.45 3.18
C TYR A 157 17.13 -11.93 4.00
N LEU A 158 17.21 -11.59 5.29
CA LEU A 158 18.27 -12.10 6.16
C LEU A 158 18.19 -13.64 6.28
N GLN A 159 16.98 -14.21 6.40
CA GLN A 159 16.82 -15.66 6.40
C GLN A 159 17.32 -16.31 5.10
N GLY A 160 17.01 -15.70 3.95
CA GLY A 160 17.52 -16.15 2.66
C GLY A 160 19.05 -16.15 2.59
N GLN A 161 19.70 -15.12 3.15
CA GLN A 161 21.16 -15.03 3.26
C GLN A 161 21.72 -16.12 4.20
N LEU A 162 21.09 -16.37 5.33
CA LEU A 162 21.53 -17.40 6.28
C LEU A 162 21.41 -18.81 5.70
N ARG A 163 20.35 -19.09 4.95
CA ARG A 163 20.21 -20.37 4.24
C ARG A 163 21.26 -20.52 3.13
N TRP A 164 21.50 -19.46 2.36
CA TRP A 164 22.59 -19.47 1.37
C TRP A 164 23.95 -19.72 2.04
N LEU A 165 24.18 -19.11 3.21
CA LEU A 165 25.39 -19.33 3.99
C LEU A 165 25.49 -20.77 4.52
N ALA A 166 24.37 -21.37 4.95
CA ALA A 166 24.30 -22.77 5.34
C ALA A 166 24.69 -23.71 4.18
N HIS A 167 24.18 -23.41 2.98
CA HIS A 167 24.50 -24.16 1.78
C HIS A 167 25.98 -24.04 1.40
N TRP A 168 26.54 -22.83 1.48
CA TRP A 168 27.97 -22.60 1.27
C TRP A 168 28.81 -23.36 2.30
N GLN A 169 28.42 -23.37 3.57
CA GLN A 169 29.14 -24.09 4.62
C GLN A 169 29.24 -25.59 4.30
N GLN A 170 28.16 -26.19 3.80
CA GLN A 170 28.11 -27.61 3.44
C GLN A 170 28.84 -27.93 2.13
N THR A 171 28.68 -27.09 1.10
CA THR A 171 29.11 -27.44 -0.27
C THR A 171 30.37 -26.71 -0.73
N GLY A 172 30.74 -25.61 -0.08
CA GLY A 172 31.82 -24.71 -0.49
C GLY A 172 31.48 -23.86 -1.71
N ARG A 173 30.29 -24.01 -2.29
CA ARG A 173 29.85 -23.29 -3.48
C ARG A 173 29.16 -21.98 -3.09
N THR A 174 29.50 -20.90 -3.79
CA THR A 174 28.91 -19.57 -3.58
C THR A 174 27.80 -19.25 -4.60
N GLN A 175 27.67 -20.08 -5.63
CA GLN A 175 26.56 -20.05 -6.58
C GLN A 175 25.50 -21.09 -6.18
N PRO A 176 24.20 -20.81 -6.34
CA PRO A 176 23.58 -19.58 -6.86
C PRO A 176 23.55 -18.44 -5.83
N GLN A 177 23.46 -17.20 -6.32
CA GLN A 177 23.35 -16.02 -5.45
C GLN A 177 22.03 -16.01 -4.65
N PRO A 178 22.00 -15.34 -3.49
CA PRO A 178 20.80 -15.25 -2.66
C PRO A 178 19.62 -14.62 -3.42
N PRO A 179 18.36 -15.02 -3.10
CA PRO A 179 17.18 -14.81 -3.93
C PRO A 179 16.61 -13.37 -3.89
N LYS A 180 17.43 -12.36 -4.18
CA LYS A 180 17.02 -10.94 -4.21
C LYS A 180 15.84 -10.73 -5.15
N ALA A 181 15.99 -11.13 -6.43
CA ALA A 181 14.98 -10.88 -7.45
C ALA A 181 13.64 -11.56 -7.14
N VAL A 182 13.67 -12.82 -6.70
CA VAL A 182 12.47 -13.58 -6.34
C VAL A 182 11.72 -12.89 -5.20
N LEU A 183 12.42 -12.43 -4.17
CA LEU A 183 11.80 -11.72 -3.05
C LEU A 183 11.18 -10.39 -3.50
N TRP A 184 11.84 -9.61 -4.36
CA TRP A 184 11.25 -8.37 -4.90
C TRP A 184 9.95 -8.66 -5.67
N VAL A 185 9.98 -9.65 -6.56
CA VAL A 185 8.81 -10.04 -7.36
C VAL A 185 7.65 -10.53 -6.50
N CYS A 186 7.91 -11.42 -5.54
CA CYS A 186 6.87 -12.03 -4.70
C CYS A 186 6.19 -11.06 -3.73
N PHE A 187 6.83 -9.93 -3.37
CA PHE A 187 6.28 -9.00 -2.38
C PHE A 187 5.84 -7.67 -2.98
N VAL A 188 6.59 -7.11 -3.94
CA VAL A 188 6.25 -5.80 -4.51
C VAL A 188 5.09 -5.90 -5.49
N ILE A 189 5.05 -6.93 -6.34
CA ILE A 189 3.97 -7.05 -7.34
C ILE A 189 2.60 -7.20 -6.66
N PRO A 190 2.40 -8.11 -5.69
CA PRO A 190 1.11 -8.21 -5.00
C PRO A 190 0.73 -6.94 -4.24
N ALA A 191 1.70 -6.26 -3.62
CA ALA A 191 1.44 -5.01 -2.90
C ALA A 191 0.90 -3.92 -3.84
N VAL A 192 1.49 -3.75 -5.03
CA VAL A 192 1.02 -2.78 -6.04
C VAL A 192 -0.38 -3.15 -6.53
N VAL A 193 -0.66 -4.44 -6.75
CA VAL A 193 -1.99 -4.92 -7.18
C VAL A 193 -3.05 -4.64 -6.13
N ILE A 194 -2.78 -4.92 -4.84
CA ILE A 194 -3.70 -4.62 -3.74
C ILE A 194 -3.94 -3.12 -3.63
N MET A 195 -2.88 -2.32 -3.70
CA MET A 195 -2.99 -0.85 -3.67
C MET A 195 -3.86 -0.32 -4.83
N ALA A 196 -3.67 -0.85 -6.04
CA ALA A 196 -4.49 -0.48 -7.19
C ALA A 196 -5.96 -0.91 -7.01
N ALA A 197 -6.20 -2.11 -6.49
CA ALA A 197 -7.54 -2.63 -6.24
C ALA A 197 -8.33 -1.76 -5.23
N LEU A 198 -7.65 -1.21 -4.22
CA LEU A 198 -8.28 -0.30 -3.24
C LEU A 198 -8.47 1.12 -3.79
N ALA A 199 -7.55 1.61 -4.63
CA ALA A 199 -7.62 2.97 -5.17
C ALA A 199 -8.68 3.14 -6.28
N LEU A 200 -8.87 2.11 -7.11
CA LEU A 200 -9.80 2.14 -8.23
C LEU A 200 -11.26 2.49 -7.87
N PRO A 201 -11.92 1.86 -6.88
CA PRO A 201 -13.32 2.17 -6.57
C PRO A 201 -13.53 3.62 -6.12
N ALA A 202 -12.60 4.18 -5.34
CA ALA A 202 -12.65 5.57 -4.93
C ALA A 202 -12.50 6.54 -6.12
N TYR A 203 -11.62 6.22 -7.06
CA TYR A 203 -11.44 7.00 -8.28
C TYR A 203 -12.71 7.00 -9.16
N GLN A 204 -13.39 5.86 -9.27
CA GLN A 204 -14.65 5.76 -10.01
C GLN A 204 -15.73 6.68 -9.43
N ILE A 205 -15.91 6.70 -8.10
CA ILE A 205 -16.87 7.61 -7.45
C ILE A 205 -16.53 9.08 -7.73
N TYR A 206 -15.25 9.44 -7.66
CA TYR A 206 -14.78 10.80 -7.93
C TYR A 206 -15.12 11.26 -9.36
N VAL A 207 -14.83 10.44 -10.38
CA VAL A 207 -15.12 10.82 -11.78
C VAL A 207 -16.62 10.88 -12.08
N VAL A 208 -17.43 10.02 -11.44
CA VAL A 208 -18.89 10.09 -11.55
C VAL A 208 -19.42 11.38 -10.90
N ARG A 209 -18.97 11.71 -9.69
CA ARG A 209 -19.33 12.98 -9.03
C ARG A 209 -18.90 14.21 -9.84
N ALA A 210 -17.76 14.14 -10.53
CA ALA A 210 -17.30 15.21 -11.41
C ALA A 210 -18.24 15.42 -12.62
N GLN A 211 -18.78 14.34 -13.20
CA GLN A 211 -19.78 14.43 -14.27
C GLN A 211 -21.09 15.04 -13.79
N VAL A 212 -21.55 14.66 -12.60
CA VAL A 212 -22.73 15.26 -11.95
C VAL A 212 -22.50 16.74 -11.68
N ALA A 213 -21.36 17.11 -11.06
CA ALA A 213 -21.00 18.49 -10.80
C ALA A 213 -20.91 19.34 -12.09
N GLY A 214 -20.42 18.76 -13.18
CA GLY A 214 -20.43 19.38 -14.51
C GLY A 214 -21.85 19.70 -15.00
N ALA A 215 -22.80 18.78 -14.79
CA ALA A 215 -24.20 19.02 -15.13
C ALA A 215 -24.84 20.12 -14.26
N LEU A 216 -24.56 20.13 -12.94
CA LEU A 216 -24.99 21.21 -12.06
C LEU A 216 -24.46 22.57 -12.54
N ALA A 217 -23.18 22.66 -12.87
CA ALA A 217 -22.55 23.91 -13.33
C ALA A 217 -23.17 24.42 -14.64
N GLN A 218 -23.58 23.53 -15.54
CA GLN A 218 -24.29 23.90 -16.77
C GLN A 218 -25.74 24.33 -16.50
N ALA A 219 -26.38 23.84 -15.44
CA ALA A 219 -27.75 24.20 -15.08
C ALA A 219 -27.86 25.63 -14.51
N GLU A 220 -26.86 26.12 -13.77
CA GLU A 220 -26.88 27.43 -13.12
C GLU A 220 -27.26 28.62 -14.03
N PRO A 221 -26.63 28.84 -15.21
CA PRO A 221 -27.03 29.92 -16.10
C PRO A 221 -28.45 29.75 -16.68
N LEU A 222 -28.96 28.52 -16.77
CA LEU A 222 -30.31 28.24 -17.24
C LEU A 222 -31.34 28.55 -16.15
N LYS A 223 -31.03 28.24 -14.89
CA LYS A 223 -31.86 28.63 -13.74
C LYS A 223 -32.04 30.14 -13.67
N GLN A 224 -30.97 30.91 -13.93
CA GLN A 224 -31.06 32.37 -13.95
C GLN A 224 -32.00 32.86 -15.07
N GLN A 225 -31.92 32.28 -16.27
CA GLN A 225 -32.83 32.63 -17.37
C GLN A 225 -34.29 32.29 -17.05
N VAL A 226 -34.53 31.15 -16.39
CA VAL A 226 -35.88 30.78 -15.91
C VAL A 226 -36.38 31.80 -14.88
N ILE A 227 -35.55 32.24 -13.93
CA ILE A 227 -35.90 33.28 -12.96
C ILE A 227 -36.27 34.60 -13.66
N ASP A 228 -35.49 35.01 -14.65
CA ASP A 228 -35.74 36.24 -15.41
C ASP A 228 -37.07 36.15 -16.18
N ALA A 229 -37.37 34.99 -16.77
CA ALA A 229 -38.65 34.72 -17.45
C ALA A 229 -39.85 34.79 -16.49
N ILE A 230 -39.71 34.24 -15.27
CA ILE A 230 -40.75 34.34 -14.23
C ILE A 230 -40.98 35.80 -13.84
N GLY A 231 -39.92 36.60 -13.71
CA GLY A 231 -40.00 38.03 -13.42
C GLY A 231 -40.72 38.84 -14.50
N LEU A 232 -40.49 38.51 -15.78
CA LEU A 232 -41.09 39.19 -16.93
C LEU A 232 -42.55 38.82 -17.14
N HIS A 233 -42.88 37.53 -17.07
CA HIS A 233 -44.22 37.02 -17.40
C HIS A 233 -45.14 36.84 -16.19
N ARG A 234 -44.61 36.93 -14.97
CA ARG A 234 -45.33 36.68 -13.70
C ARG A 234 -46.03 35.32 -13.67
N ALA A 235 -45.50 34.34 -14.40
CA ALA A 235 -46.01 32.99 -14.51
C ALA A 235 -44.85 31.99 -14.57
N TRP A 236 -45.08 30.77 -14.08
CA TRP A 236 -44.10 29.68 -14.13
C TRP A 236 -44.00 29.12 -15.55
N PRO A 237 -42.82 29.13 -16.19
CA PRO A 237 -42.67 28.61 -17.53
C PRO A 237 -42.89 27.09 -17.55
N GLN A 238 -43.66 26.64 -18.55
CA GLN A 238 -44.06 25.24 -18.72
C GLN A 238 -43.28 24.54 -19.84
N SER A 239 -42.42 25.28 -20.56
CA SER A 239 -41.59 24.77 -21.67
C SER A 239 -40.35 25.64 -21.87
N ASN A 240 -39.35 25.12 -22.61
CA ASN A 240 -38.12 25.86 -22.92
C ASN A 240 -38.40 27.22 -23.57
N THR A 241 -39.33 27.25 -24.53
CA THR A 241 -39.70 28.50 -25.24
C THR A 241 -40.29 29.56 -24.31
N GLN A 242 -41.12 29.16 -23.34
CA GLN A 242 -41.68 30.07 -22.33
C GLN A 242 -40.62 30.54 -21.32
N ALA A 243 -39.61 29.71 -21.06
CA ALA A 243 -38.47 30.04 -20.22
C ALA A 243 -37.40 30.89 -20.94
N GLY A 244 -37.57 31.20 -22.23
CA GLY A 244 -36.56 31.89 -23.04
C GLY A 244 -35.32 31.04 -23.36
N LEU A 245 -35.40 29.73 -23.15
CA LEU A 245 -34.34 28.76 -23.44
C LEU A 245 -34.42 28.26 -24.89
N LYS A 246 -33.29 27.79 -25.40
CA LYS A 246 -33.21 27.11 -26.71
C LYS A 246 -33.81 25.70 -26.64
N GLU A 247 -33.91 25.04 -27.80
CA GLU A 247 -34.23 23.62 -27.88
C GLU A 247 -33.27 22.77 -27.04
N ALA A 248 -33.75 21.63 -26.55
CA ALA A 248 -33.04 20.81 -25.57
C ALA A 248 -31.63 20.40 -26.05
N GLU A 249 -31.53 20.01 -27.32
CA GLU A 249 -30.31 19.53 -27.97
C GLU A 249 -29.25 20.64 -28.12
N ALA A 250 -29.65 21.92 -28.08
CA ALA A 250 -28.71 23.03 -28.09
C ALA A 250 -27.86 23.10 -26.81
N TYR A 251 -28.30 22.41 -25.76
CA TYR A 251 -27.58 22.25 -24.49
C TYR A 251 -27.01 20.83 -24.32
N ALA A 252 -26.97 20.03 -25.39
CA ALA A 252 -26.27 18.75 -25.35
C ALA A 252 -24.79 18.98 -25.08
N GLY A 253 -24.24 18.22 -24.14
CA GLY A 253 -22.86 18.30 -23.70
C GLY A 253 -22.13 16.97 -23.91
N ASN A 254 -20.91 16.87 -23.38
CA ASN A 254 -20.10 15.65 -23.49
C ASN A 254 -20.75 14.40 -22.86
N ASN A 255 -21.73 14.57 -21.98
CA ASN A 255 -22.37 13.49 -21.22
C ASN A 255 -23.87 13.76 -20.98
N LEU A 256 -24.44 14.77 -21.62
CA LEU A 256 -25.82 15.22 -21.41
C LEU A 256 -26.54 15.30 -22.75
N SER A 257 -27.77 14.80 -22.77
CA SER A 257 -28.66 14.87 -23.94
C SER A 257 -29.29 16.26 -24.14
N GLY A 258 -29.35 17.08 -23.08
CA GLY A 258 -29.93 18.43 -23.13
C GLY A 258 -30.63 18.83 -21.84
N PHE A 259 -31.27 20.00 -21.86
CA PHE A 259 -32.06 20.53 -20.75
C PHE A 259 -33.49 20.83 -21.20
N VAL A 260 -34.46 20.38 -20.42
CA VAL A 260 -35.89 20.54 -20.69
C VAL A 260 -36.59 21.10 -19.46
N VAL A 261 -37.46 22.07 -19.69
CA VAL A 261 -38.35 22.64 -18.69
C VAL A 261 -39.69 21.93 -18.70
N TYR A 262 -40.12 21.46 -17.53
CA TYR A 262 -41.40 20.80 -17.30
C TYR A 262 -42.29 21.58 -16.33
N ALA A 263 -43.58 21.44 -16.55
CA ALA A 263 -44.66 21.82 -15.66
C ALA A 263 -44.60 21.05 -14.33
N VAL A 264 -44.69 21.76 -13.21
CA VAL A 264 -44.96 21.18 -11.88
C VAL A 264 -46.09 22.00 -11.26
N ASP A 265 -46.99 21.37 -10.49
CA ASP A 265 -48.26 21.98 -10.03
C ASP A 265 -48.10 23.42 -9.50
N ASP A 266 -47.13 23.65 -8.59
CA ASP A 266 -46.84 24.95 -7.98
C ASP A 266 -45.45 25.52 -8.37
N GLY A 267 -44.92 25.15 -9.54
CA GLY A 267 -43.58 25.57 -9.93
C GLY A 267 -43.14 25.16 -11.33
N THR A 268 -41.82 25.12 -11.50
CA THR A 268 -41.17 24.71 -12.75
C THR A 268 -40.02 23.75 -12.43
N ALA A 269 -39.91 22.64 -13.17
CA ALA A 269 -38.75 21.75 -13.09
C ALA A 269 -37.84 21.95 -14.31
N LEU A 270 -36.55 22.16 -14.07
CA LEU A 270 -35.51 22.03 -15.08
C LEU A 270 -34.93 20.62 -14.97
N VAL A 271 -34.96 19.85 -16.04
CA VAL A 271 -34.51 18.44 -16.04
C VAL A 271 -33.46 18.24 -17.11
N THR A 272 -32.41 17.49 -16.78
CA THR A 272 -31.41 17.01 -17.73
C THR A 272 -31.27 15.50 -17.64
N ARG A 273 -30.93 14.86 -18.77
CA ARG A 273 -30.69 13.42 -18.85
C ARG A 273 -29.29 13.14 -19.37
N PHE A 274 -28.60 12.21 -18.72
CA PHE A 274 -27.31 11.71 -19.14
C PHE A 274 -27.45 10.79 -20.36
N ASP A 275 -26.59 10.99 -21.37
CA ASP A 275 -26.60 10.24 -22.62
C ASP A 275 -25.72 8.97 -22.55
N GLU A 276 -25.44 8.33 -23.69
CA GLU A 276 -24.59 7.13 -23.76
C GLU A 276 -23.11 7.41 -23.45
N HIS A 277 -22.65 8.65 -23.56
CA HIS A 277 -21.27 9.05 -23.28
C HIS A 277 -21.01 9.24 -21.78
N ALA A 278 -22.07 9.32 -20.97
CA ALA A 278 -21.96 9.30 -19.52
C ALA A 278 -21.38 7.97 -18.99
N LEU A 279 -20.88 7.98 -17.76
CA LEU A 279 -20.43 6.75 -17.10
C LEU A 279 -21.62 5.83 -16.80
N VAL A 280 -21.38 4.52 -16.75
CA VAL A 280 -22.42 3.48 -16.55
C VAL A 280 -23.37 3.79 -15.38
N PRO A 281 -22.92 4.30 -14.22
CA PRO A 281 -23.82 4.66 -13.12
C PRO A 281 -24.80 5.80 -13.42
N LEU A 282 -24.55 6.60 -14.47
CA LEU A 282 -25.34 7.79 -14.85
C LEU A 282 -26.11 7.60 -16.16
N ARG A 283 -25.69 6.71 -17.07
CA ARG A 283 -26.32 6.56 -18.40
C ARG A 283 -27.84 6.39 -18.32
N GLY A 284 -28.55 7.24 -19.06
CA GLY A 284 -30.02 7.23 -19.12
C GLY A 284 -30.73 7.76 -17.87
N LYS A 285 -29.98 8.12 -16.82
CA LYS A 285 -30.53 8.73 -15.60
C LYS A 285 -30.69 10.23 -15.75
N GLN A 286 -31.47 10.83 -14.85
CA GLN A 286 -31.82 12.24 -14.91
C GLN A 286 -31.56 12.98 -13.60
N LEU A 287 -31.27 14.27 -13.73
CA LEU A 287 -31.22 15.25 -12.63
C LEU A 287 -32.34 16.26 -12.85
N ALA A 288 -33.07 16.58 -11.79
CA ALA A 288 -34.14 17.57 -11.80
C ALA A 288 -33.82 18.68 -10.79
N TRP A 289 -34.11 19.92 -11.19
CA TRP A 289 -34.13 21.07 -10.30
C TRP A 289 -35.54 21.60 -10.27
N VAL A 290 -36.20 21.55 -9.12
CA VAL A 290 -37.56 22.04 -8.94
C VAL A 290 -37.49 23.43 -8.30
N ALA A 291 -38.04 24.43 -8.99
CA ALA A 291 -38.22 25.77 -8.46
C ALA A 291 -39.57 25.89 -7.78
N GLY A 292 -39.59 26.46 -6.56
CA GLY A 292 -40.81 26.79 -5.84
C GLY A 292 -40.72 28.17 -5.16
N ALA A 293 -41.87 28.80 -4.95
CA ALA A 293 -41.95 30.06 -4.20
C ALA A 293 -41.99 29.78 -2.69
N GLN A 294 -40.99 30.26 -1.96
CA GLN A 294 -40.96 30.21 -0.49
C GLN A 294 -40.73 31.61 0.05
N GLY A 295 -41.70 32.16 0.79
CA GLY A 295 -41.56 33.47 1.46
C GLY A 295 -41.29 34.66 0.53
N GLY A 296 -41.68 34.57 -0.75
CA GLY A 296 -41.44 35.61 -1.76
C GLY A 296 -40.09 35.50 -2.49
N ALA A 297 -39.27 34.49 -2.18
CA ALA A 297 -38.07 34.13 -2.93
C ALA A 297 -38.30 32.86 -3.76
N ILE A 298 -37.64 32.75 -4.91
CA ILE A 298 -37.60 31.54 -5.73
C ILE A 298 -36.47 30.66 -5.20
N VAL A 299 -36.80 29.47 -4.68
CA VAL A 299 -35.83 28.50 -4.17
C VAL A 299 -35.79 27.31 -5.11
N TRP A 300 -34.57 26.86 -5.46
CA TRP A 300 -34.35 25.65 -6.25
C TRP A 300 -33.97 24.50 -5.35
N HIS A 301 -34.68 23.38 -5.48
CA HIS A 301 -34.31 22.11 -4.86
C HIS A 301 -33.81 21.17 -5.95
N CYS A 302 -32.65 20.56 -5.74
CA CYS A 302 -32.09 19.58 -6.67
C CYS A 302 -32.45 18.18 -6.20
N GLU A 303 -33.02 17.38 -7.10
CA GLU A 303 -33.39 15.99 -6.82
C GLU A 303 -33.01 15.10 -8.01
N SER A 304 -32.77 13.83 -7.72
CA SER A 304 -32.64 12.82 -8.76
C SER A 304 -33.35 11.55 -8.30
N PRO A 305 -34.33 11.05 -9.07
CA PRO A 305 -35.03 9.82 -8.72
C PRO A 305 -34.18 8.55 -8.94
N ASP A 306 -33.18 8.60 -9.85
CA ASP A 306 -32.53 7.39 -10.36
C ASP A 306 -31.04 7.23 -9.95
N ILE A 307 -30.37 8.34 -9.61
CA ILE A 307 -28.93 8.36 -9.25
C ILE A 307 -28.77 8.09 -7.75
N GLU A 308 -27.88 7.16 -7.40
CA GLU A 308 -27.59 6.86 -5.98
C GLU A 308 -26.99 8.07 -5.26
N ALA A 309 -27.40 8.28 -4.01
CA ALA A 309 -26.95 9.35 -3.12
C ALA A 309 -25.43 9.50 -3.05
N ILE A 310 -24.68 8.39 -3.14
CA ILE A 310 -23.23 8.41 -3.11
C ILE A 310 -22.60 9.20 -4.27
N TYR A 311 -23.30 9.36 -5.39
CA TYR A 311 -22.82 10.13 -6.55
C TYR A 311 -23.33 11.57 -6.59
N LEU A 312 -24.28 11.92 -5.72
CA LEU A 312 -24.85 13.26 -5.65
C LEU A 312 -24.07 14.14 -4.66
N PRO A 313 -23.95 15.45 -4.92
CA PRO A 313 -23.48 16.40 -3.92
C PRO A 313 -24.53 16.59 -2.81
N GLU A 314 -24.11 17.08 -1.65
CA GLU A 314 -25.02 17.39 -0.52
C GLU A 314 -26.13 18.39 -0.87
N SER A 315 -25.95 19.20 -1.92
CA SER A 315 -26.97 20.13 -2.41
C SER A 315 -28.09 19.46 -3.23
N CYS A 316 -27.95 18.17 -3.56
CA CYS A 316 -28.88 17.41 -4.41
C CYS A 316 -29.42 16.13 -3.74
N HIS A 317 -29.36 16.05 -2.41
CA HIS A 317 -29.89 14.96 -1.62
C HIS A 317 -30.53 15.49 -0.33
#